data_AF-A0A7M4E655-F1
#
_entry.id   AF-A0A7M4E655-F1
#
_cell.length_a   1.000
_cell.length_b   1.000
_cell.length_c   1.000
_cell.angle_alpha   90.00
_cell.angle_beta   90.00
_cell.angle_gamma   90.00
#
_symmetry.space_group_name_H-M   'P 1'
#
loop_
_entity.id
_entity.type
_entity.pdbx_description
1 polymer ?
#
loop_
_entity_poly.entity_id
_entity_poly.type
_entity_poly.pdbx_seq_one_letter_code
_entity_poly.pdbx_strand_id
1 'polypeptide(L)'
;MKAALSEAAGGEEQLALLVAVSASVDKIVAHFSAARNLVQKAQLGDSQLSPDVGYLLLRTLCPALHALVGDGLKPFQKDIITGQRRSSPWSVVEASVKPGSLCSAGCREEEMPPRR
;
A
#
# COMPACT_ATOMS: atom_id res chain seq x y z
N MET A 1 -9.61 -34.50 12.26
CA MET A 1 -9.20 -33.55 13.32
C MET A 1 -7.99 -32.72 12.85
N LYS A 2 -8.19 -31.83 11.85
CA LYS A 2 -7.11 -31.00 11.29
C LYS A 2 -7.69 -29.67 10.79
N ALA A 3 -8.44 -28.98 11.64
CA ALA A 3 -9.09 -27.71 11.28
C ALA A 3 -9.22 -26.72 12.46
N ALA A 4 -8.48 -26.95 13.56
CA ALA A 4 -8.58 -26.11 14.77
C ALA A 4 -7.22 -25.68 15.34
N LEU A 5 -6.14 -25.80 14.55
CA LEU A 5 -4.80 -25.33 14.94
C LEU A 5 -4.32 -24.11 14.12
N SER A 6 -5.16 -23.60 13.20
CA SER A 6 -4.81 -22.46 12.33
C SER A 6 -5.40 -21.12 12.80
N GLU A 7 -5.88 -21.03 14.05
CA GLU A 7 -6.53 -19.81 14.56
C GLU A 7 -5.76 -19.18 15.74
N ALA A 8 -4.74 -19.86 16.29
CA ALA A 8 -3.86 -19.31 17.34
C ALA A 8 -2.53 -18.73 16.80
N ALA A 9 -2.15 -19.06 15.56
CA ALA A 9 -0.91 -18.56 14.94
C ALA A 9 -1.13 -17.29 14.09
N GLY A 10 -2.38 -16.98 13.71
CA GLY A 10 -2.68 -15.79 12.89
C GLY A 10 -2.55 -14.47 13.64
N GLY A 11 -2.68 -14.47 14.97
CA GLY A 11 -2.57 -13.25 15.76
C GLY A 11 -1.15 -12.66 15.77
N GLU A 12 -0.12 -13.49 15.99
CA GLU A 12 1.26 -13.00 16.10
C GLU A 12 1.83 -12.53 14.75
N GLU A 13 1.50 -13.21 13.66
CA GLU A 13 1.94 -12.81 12.31
C GLU A 13 1.27 -11.48 11.90
N GLN A 14 -0.03 -11.34 12.16
CA GLN A 14 -0.76 -10.11 11.85
C GLN A 14 -0.31 -8.93 12.73
N LEU A 15 0.00 -9.19 14.01
CA LEU A 15 0.62 -8.19 14.89
C LEU A 15 2.01 -7.77 14.38
N ALA A 16 2.83 -8.72 13.91
CA ALA A 16 4.15 -8.42 13.35
C ALA A 16 4.06 -7.55 12.08
N LEU A 17 3.06 -7.80 11.22
CA LEU A 17 2.80 -6.97 10.04
C LEU A 17 2.37 -5.56 10.42
N LEU A 18 1.48 -5.40 11.40
CA LEU A 18 1.07 -4.09 11.90
C LEU A 18 2.23 -3.32 12.54
N VAL A 19 3.10 -4.00 13.29
CA VAL A 19 4.32 -3.39 13.84
C VAL A 19 5.27 -2.95 12.73
N ALA A 20 5.43 -3.75 11.66
CA ALA A 20 6.24 -3.38 10.50
C ALA A 20 5.68 -2.14 9.78
N VAL A 21 4.35 -2.04 9.64
CA VAL A 21 3.68 -0.86 9.07
C VAL A 21 3.91 0.35 9.99
N SER A 22 3.67 0.23 11.29
CA SER A 22 3.90 1.31 12.27
C SER A 22 5.33 1.84 12.21
N ALA A 23 6.32 0.93 12.27
CA ALA A 23 7.73 1.31 12.20
C ALA A 23 8.12 1.95 10.86
N SER A 24 7.44 1.57 9.76
CA SER A 24 7.62 2.22 8.46
C SER A 24 7.05 3.64 8.46
N VAL A 25 5.86 3.83 9.06
CA VAL A 25 5.23 5.15 9.22
C VAL A 25 6.07 6.06 10.12
N ASP A 26 6.63 5.56 11.21
CA ASP A 26 7.50 6.34 12.10
C ASP A 26 8.73 6.88 11.36
N LYS A 27 9.32 6.08 10.46
CA LYS A 27 10.43 6.51 9.60
C LYS A 27 10.01 7.59 8.60
N ILE A 28 8.81 7.49 8.05
CA ILE A 28 8.24 8.52 7.16
C ILE A 28 8.05 9.81 7.95
N VAL A 29 7.42 9.75 9.12
CA VAL A 29 7.19 10.90 9.99
C VAL A 29 8.51 11.55 10.39
N ALA A 30 9.51 10.75 10.75
CA ALA A 30 10.86 11.24 11.05
C ALA A 30 11.48 11.98 9.84
N HIS A 31 11.34 11.44 8.63
CA HIS A 31 11.82 12.09 7.41
C HIS A 31 11.15 13.47 7.19
N PHE A 32 9.83 13.56 7.32
CA PHE A 32 9.12 14.83 7.20
C PHE A 32 9.33 15.78 8.38
N SER A 33 9.69 15.27 9.56
CA SER A 33 9.97 16.08 10.75
C SER A 33 11.23 16.95 10.61
N ALA A 34 12.11 16.62 9.66
CA ALA A 34 13.28 17.43 9.33
C ALA A 34 12.91 18.85 8.83
N ALA A 35 11.71 19.02 8.25
CA ALA A 35 11.21 20.31 7.80
C ALA A 35 10.23 20.94 8.79
N ARG A 36 10.44 22.23 9.07
CA ARG A 36 9.59 23.04 9.96
C ARG A 36 8.48 23.80 9.22
N ASN A 37 8.60 23.93 7.89
CA ASN A 37 7.67 24.69 7.05
C ASN A 37 6.91 23.78 6.08
N LEU A 38 5.66 24.14 5.77
CA LEU A 38 4.81 23.36 4.85
C LEU A 38 5.40 23.24 3.44
N VAL A 39 6.02 24.31 2.93
CA VAL A 39 6.67 24.29 1.61
C VAL A 39 7.85 23.32 1.58
N GLN A 40 8.66 23.29 2.64
CA GLN A 40 9.78 22.36 2.74
C GLN A 40 9.31 20.92 2.89
N LYS A 41 8.19 20.68 3.62
CA LYS A 41 7.57 19.35 3.68
C LYS A 41 7.02 18.90 2.32
N ALA A 42 6.45 19.81 1.53
CA ALA A 42 6.01 19.50 0.17
C ALA A 42 7.19 19.11 -0.73
N GLN A 43 8.32 19.81 -0.63
CA GLN A 43 9.54 19.48 -1.38
C GLN A 43 10.18 18.15 -0.94
N LEU A 44 10.15 17.84 0.36
CA LEU A 44 10.58 16.53 0.88
C LEU A 44 9.65 15.40 0.45
N GLY A 45 8.37 15.71 0.22
CA GLY A 45 7.39 14.74 -0.28
C GLY A 45 7.47 14.52 -1.79
N ASP A 46 8.05 15.46 -2.52
CA ASP A 46 8.26 15.32 -3.96
C ASP A 46 9.46 14.40 -4.22
N SER A 47 9.18 13.20 -4.72
CA SER A 47 10.20 12.19 -5.04
C SER A 47 11.12 12.60 -6.20
N GLN A 48 10.75 13.62 -7.00
CA GLN A 48 11.65 14.20 -8.01
C GLN A 48 12.73 15.07 -7.36
N LEU A 49 12.38 15.77 -6.28
CA LEU A 49 13.29 16.67 -5.57
C LEU A 49 14.06 15.95 -4.45
N SER A 50 13.41 15.01 -3.78
CA SER A 50 13.97 14.22 -2.68
C SER A 50 13.73 12.74 -2.94
N PRO A 51 14.64 12.03 -3.63
CA PRO A 51 14.45 10.61 -3.94
C PRO A 51 14.39 9.73 -2.68
N ASP A 52 14.90 10.22 -1.56
CA ASP A 52 14.89 9.54 -0.25
C ASP A 52 13.49 9.14 0.19
N VAL A 53 12.46 9.99 -0.01
CA VAL A 53 11.08 9.66 0.37
C VAL A 53 10.55 8.48 -0.45
N GLY A 54 10.87 8.45 -1.75
CA GLY A 54 10.50 7.37 -2.66
C GLY A 54 11.16 6.05 -2.26
N TYR A 55 12.46 6.06 -1.96
CA TYR A 55 13.17 4.87 -1.47
C TYR A 55 12.64 4.38 -0.12
N LEU A 56 12.34 5.30 0.78
CA LEU A 56 11.82 4.99 2.11
C LEU A 56 10.46 4.29 2.01
N LEU A 57 9.56 4.80 1.17
CA LEU A 57 8.27 4.15 0.88
C LEU A 57 8.44 2.78 0.23
N LEU A 58 9.24 2.69 -0.84
CA LEU A 58 9.42 1.45 -1.61
C LEU A 58 10.09 0.33 -0.80
N ARG A 59 10.97 0.66 0.15
CA ARG A 59 11.70 -0.32 0.96
C ARG A 59 11.02 -0.70 2.26
N THR A 60 10.10 0.12 2.77
CA THR A 60 9.49 -0.11 4.09
C THR A 60 7.98 -0.30 3.96
N LEU A 61 7.27 0.75 3.56
CA LEU A 61 5.82 0.76 3.52
C LEU A 61 5.25 -0.16 2.44
N CYS A 62 5.77 -0.13 1.21
CA CYS A 62 5.29 -0.96 0.11
C CYS A 62 5.32 -2.48 0.43
N PRO A 63 6.45 -3.06 0.88
CA PRO A 63 6.47 -4.48 1.23
C PRO A 63 5.62 -4.80 2.47
N ALA A 64 5.55 -3.90 3.47
CA ALA A 64 4.71 -4.11 4.65
C ALA A 64 3.21 -4.15 4.30
N LEU A 65 2.74 -3.23 3.46
CA LEU A 65 1.36 -3.22 2.95
C LEU A 65 1.09 -4.40 2.03
N HIS A 66 2.03 -4.77 1.16
CA HIS A 66 1.88 -5.92 0.29
C HIS A 66 1.75 -7.22 1.11
N ALA A 67 2.53 -7.36 2.18
CA ALA A 67 2.43 -8.49 3.09
C ALA A 67 1.11 -8.45 3.88
N LEU A 68 0.68 -7.29 4.37
CA LEU A 68 -0.61 -7.13 5.05
C LEU A 68 -1.82 -7.45 4.16
N VAL A 69 -1.81 -7.00 2.90
CA VAL A 69 -2.87 -7.32 1.93
C VAL A 69 -2.78 -8.79 1.50
N GLY A 70 -1.58 -9.36 1.48
CA GLY A 70 -1.34 -10.79 1.25
C GLY A 70 -1.83 -11.69 2.38
N ASP A 71 -1.72 -11.21 3.62
CA ASP A 71 -2.10 -11.91 4.84
C ASP A 71 -3.62 -12.04 4.93
N GLY A 72 -4.13 -13.26 4.71
CA GLY A 72 -5.55 -13.56 4.65
C GLY A 72 -6.18 -13.59 3.24
N LEU A 73 -5.39 -13.37 2.17
CA LEU A 73 -5.91 -13.60 0.81
C LEU A 73 -6.10 -15.10 0.54
N LYS A 74 -7.32 -15.48 0.14
CA LYS A 74 -7.58 -16.82 -0.38
C LYS A 74 -6.73 -17.02 -1.65
N PRO A 75 -5.85 -18.04 -1.72
CA PRO A 75 -4.86 -18.19 -2.81
C PRO A 75 -5.48 -18.25 -4.21
N PHE A 76 -6.78 -18.55 -4.29
CA PHE A 76 -7.55 -18.54 -5.51
C PHE A 76 -8.85 -17.76 -5.32
N GLN A 77 -9.08 -16.78 -6.19
CA GLN A 77 -10.41 -16.20 -6.38
C GLN A 77 -11.17 -17.02 -7.42
N LYS A 78 -12.46 -17.29 -7.14
CA LYS A 78 -13.37 -17.91 -8.10
C LYS A 78 -13.68 -16.88 -9.19
N ASP A 79 -13.18 -17.15 -10.38
CA ASP A 79 -13.43 -16.34 -11.56
C ASP A 79 -14.42 -17.08 -12.47
N ILE A 80 -15.45 -16.39 -12.96
CA ILE A 80 -16.52 -16.97 -13.80
C ILE A 80 -15.99 -17.27 -15.21
N ILE A 81 -14.91 -16.62 -15.63
CA ILE A 81 -14.34 -16.75 -16.98
C ILE A 81 -13.27 -17.86 -17.04
N THR A 82 -12.49 -18.06 -15.97
CA THR A 82 -11.33 -18.98 -15.97
C THR A 82 -11.39 -20.08 -14.90
N GLY A 83 -12.46 -20.14 -14.09
CA GLY A 83 -12.68 -21.13 -13.02
C GLY A 83 -11.94 -20.81 -11.71
N GLN A 84 -10.62 -20.57 -11.79
CA GLN A 84 -9.77 -20.17 -10.65
C GLN A 84 -8.67 -19.20 -11.13
N ARG A 85 -8.57 -18.01 -10.53
CA ARG A 85 -7.48 -17.05 -10.76
C ARG A 85 -6.66 -16.90 -9.48
N ARG A 86 -5.32 -16.86 -9.57
CA ARG A 86 -4.45 -16.59 -8.41
C ARG A 86 -4.77 -15.21 -7.87
N SER A 87 -5.07 -15.11 -6.58
CA SER A 87 -5.26 -13.81 -5.93
C SER A 87 -3.91 -13.10 -5.83
N SER A 88 -3.76 -11.99 -6.52
CA SER A 88 -2.67 -11.06 -6.24
C SER A 88 -3.21 -9.93 -5.36
N PRO A 89 -2.39 -9.29 -4.51
CA PRO A 89 -2.82 -8.10 -3.79
C PRO A 89 -3.33 -6.99 -4.72
N TRP A 90 -2.87 -6.94 -5.98
CA TRP A 90 -3.42 -6.07 -7.02
C TRP A 90 -4.90 -6.36 -7.33
N SER A 91 -5.34 -7.62 -7.29
CA SER A 91 -6.75 -7.98 -7.48
C SER A 91 -7.66 -7.45 -6.35
N VAL A 92 -7.11 -7.25 -5.13
CA VAL A 92 -7.83 -6.59 -4.03
C VAL A 92 -7.97 -5.10 -4.30
N VAL A 93 -6.90 -4.46 -4.79
CA VAL A 93 -6.92 -3.05 -5.18
C VAL A 93 -7.95 -2.82 -6.28
N GLU A 94 -7.96 -3.65 -7.33
CA GLU A 94 -8.95 -3.59 -8.42
C GLU A 94 -10.39 -3.73 -7.90
N ALA A 95 -10.63 -4.63 -6.94
CA ALA A 95 -11.96 -4.80 -6.35
C ALA A 95 -12.39 -3.63 -5.45
N SER A 96 -11.44 -2.99 -4.76
CA SER A 96 -11.71 -1.87 -3.85
C SER A 96 -11.90 -0.55 -4.59
N VAL A 97 -11.22 -0.35 -5.71
CA VAL A 97 -11.34 0.85 -6.55
C VAL A 97 -12.49 0.66 -7.52
N LYS A 98 -13.70 0.42 -7.00
CA LYS A 98 -14.92 0.68 -7.76
C LYS A 98 -15.09 2.21 -7.77
N PRO A 99 -15.09 2.88 -8.93
CA PRO A 99 -15.21 4.32 -9.00
C PRO A 99 -16.59 4.75 -8.47
N GLY A 100 -16.63 5.10 -7.19
CA GLY A 100 -17.70 5.89 -6.60
C GLY A 100 -17.46 7.37 -6.87
N SER A 101 -18.50 8.18 -6.75
CA SER A 101 -18.49 9.63 -6.99
C SER A 101 -17.42 10.41 -6.20
N LEU A 102 -16.85 9.82 -5.14
CA LEU A 102 -15.77 10.40 -4.34
C LEU A 102 -14.40 10.35 -5.03
N CYS A 103 -14.13 9.30 -5.83
CA CYS A 103 -12.85 9.14 -6.51
C CYS A 103 -12.77 9.95 -7.82
N SER A 104 -13.90 10.24 -8.45
CA SER A 104 -13.98 11.02 -9.69
C SER A 104 -13.97 12.54 -9.48
N ALA A 105 -14.13 13.02 -8.24
CA ALA A 105 -14.15 14.45 -7.94
C ALA A 105 -12.75 15.10 -7.79
N GLY A 106 -11.67 14.30 -7.73
CA GLY A 106 -10.32 14.78 -7.41
C GLY A 106 -9.32 14.86 -8.56
N CYS A 107 -9.57 14.20 -9.70
CA CYS A 107 -8.66 14.25 -10.85
C CYS A 107 -9.01 15.45 -11.75
N ARG A 108 -8.58 16.65 -11.38
CA ARG A 108 -8.31 17.66 -12.42
C ARG A 108 -7.03 17.22 -13.13
N GLU A 109 -7.14 16.90 -14.41
CA GLU A 109 -6.05 16.86 -15.37
C GLU A 109 -5.13 18.07 -15.19
N GLU A 110 -3.95 17.85 -14.60
CA GLU A 110 -2.78 18.66 -14.92
C GLU A 110 -2.22 18.09 -16.22
N GLU A 111 -2.39 18.90 -17.27
CA GLU A 111 -1.97 18.73 -18.65
C GLU A 111 -0.55 18.15 -18.76
N MET A 112 -0.44 16.91 -19.27
CA MET A 112 0.83 16.28 -19.64
C MET A 112 1.33 16.91 -20.96
N PRO A 113 2.47 17.63 -20.99
CA PRO A 113 3.00 18.14 -22.24
C PRO A 113 3.52 17.00 -23.13
N PRO A 114 3.40 17.10 -24.47
CA PRO A 114 3.81 16.05 -25.38
C PRO A 114 5.32 15.80 -25.31
N ARG A 115 5.72 14.54 -25.14
CA ARG A 115 7.12 14.13 -25.36
C ARG A 115 7.43 14.24 -26.85
N ARG A 116 8.54 14.91 -27.14
CA ARG A 116 9.15 15.06 -28.46
C ARG A 116 9.63 13.74 -29.03
#